data_AF-A0A5C7Q6I9-F1
#
_entry.id   AF-A0A5C7Q6I9-F1
#
_cell.length_a   1.000
_cell.length_b   1.000
_cell.length_c   1.000
_cell.angle_alpha   90.00
_cell.angle_beta   90.00
_cell.angle_gamma   90.00
#
_symmetry.space_group_name_H-M   'P 1'
#
loop_
_entity.id
_entity.type
_entity.pdbx_description
1 polymer ?
#
loop_
_entity_poly.entity_id
_entity_poly.type
_entity_poly.pdbx_seq_one_letter_code
_entity_poly.pdbx_strand_id
1 'polypeptide(L)' 'TEYLVKGKQVIVVGEVEEARVFTDRDGNPRASLEVKVQTIRLLGGKQQHGDPTDNVNVDSSEPIPF' A
#
# COMPACT_ATOMS: atom_id res chain seq x y z
N THR A 1 -8.00 -9.19 -9.67
CA THR A 1 -7.53 -8.49 -8.46
C THR A 1 -6.10 -8.04 -8.68
N GLU A 2 -5.84 -6.76 -8.50
CA GLU A 2 -4.51 -6.15 -8.63
C GLU A 2 -3.79 -6.22 -7.27
N TYR A 3 -2.55 -6.71 -7.25
CA TYR A 3 -1.84 -7.04 -6.01
C TYR A 3 -1.12 -5.83 -5.38
N LEU A 4 -0.88 -4.75 -6.14
CA LEU A 4 -0.20 -3.56 -5.65
C LEU A 4 -1.20 -2.42 -5.49
N VAL A 5 -1.34 -1.93 -4.25
CA VAL A 5 -2.18 -0.77 -3.94
C VAL A 5 -1.34 0.32 -3.28
N LYS A 6 -1.74 1.58 -3.49
CA LYS A 6 -1.05 2.74 -2.93
C LYS A 6 -0.92 2.62 -1.40
N GLY A 7 0.25 2.98 -0.89
CA GLY A 7 0.54 2.99 0.54
C GLY A 7 0.94 1.64 1.14
N LYS A 8 0.99 0.55 0.35
CA LYS A 8 1.56 -0.71 0.84
C LYS A 8 3.06 -0.77 0.61
N GLN A 9 3.76 -1.30 1.61
CA GLN A 9 5.20 -1.46 1.58
C GLN A 9 5.56 -2.72 0.77
N VAL A 10 6.57 -2.57 -0.09
CA VAL A 10 7.08 -3.64 -0.93
C VAL A 10 8.61 -3.61 -0.96
N ILE A 11 9.21 -4.78 -1.22
CA ILE A 11 10.60 -4.91 -1.66
C ILE A 11 10.58 -5.20 -3.15
N VAL A 12 11.40 -4.47 -3.90
CA VAL A 12 11.64 -4.69 -5.32
C VAL A 12 13.06 -5.20 -5.49
N VAL A 13 13.22 -6.34 -6.17
CA VAL A 13 14.51 -6.88 -6.58
C VAL A 13 14.53 -6.92 -8.10
N GLY A 14 15.56 -6.32 -8.68
CA GLY A 14 15.70 -6.17 -10.11
C GLY A 14 16.97 -5.42 -10.47
N GLU A 15 17.09 -5.09 -11.74
CA GLU A 15 18.22 -4.34 -12.27
C GLU A 15 17.82 -2.88 -12.46
N VAL A 16 18.71 -1.99 -12.04
CA VAL A 16 18.58 -0.57 -12.31
C VAL A 16 19.02 -0.35 -13.76
N GLU A 17 18.11 0.15 -14.58
CA GLU A 17 18.42 0.61 -15.94
C GLU A 17 19.16 1.96 -15.86
N GLU A 18 19.75 2.39 -16.98
CA GLU A 18 20.48 3.67 -17.03
C GLU A 18 19.63 4.85 -16.57
N ALA A 19 20.22 5.72 -15.74
CA ALA A 19 19.58 6.95 -15.31
C ALA A 19 19.37 7.88 -16.52
N ARG A 20 18.13 8.35 -16.73
CA ARG A 20 17.80 9.23 -17.85
C ARG A 20 17.67 10.66 -17.36
N VAL A 21 18.50 11.54 -17.91
CA VAL A 21 18.37 12.99 -17.72
C VAL A 21 17.45 13.56 -18.79
N PHE A 22 16.49 14.38 -18.39
CA PHE A 22 15.56 15.04 -19.31
C PHE A 22 15.20 16.44 -18.80
N THR A 23 14.74 17.29 -19.71
CA THR A 23 14.21 18.61 -19.37
C THR A 23 12.70 18.50 -19.22
N ASP A 24 12.14 18.97 -18.09
CA ASP A 24 10.69 19.01 -17.92
C ASP A 24 10.03 20.14 -18.72
N ARG A 25 8.69 20.22 -18.65
CA ARG A 25 7.91 21.20 -19.41
C ARG A 25 8.22 22.65 -19.03
N ASP A 26 8.75 22.86 -17.84
CA ASP A 26 9.09 24.18 -17.30
C ASP A 26 10.57 24.54 -17.56
N GLY A 27 11.31 23.66 -18.25
CA GLY A 27 12.71 23.88 -18.61
C GLY A 27 13.72 23.40 -17.57
N ASN A 28 13.28 22.72 -16.50
CA ASN A 28 14.18 22.31 -15.42
C ASN A 28 14.84 20.95 -15.73
N PRO A 29 16.13 20.77 -15.39
CA PRO A 29 16.77 19.46 -15.50
C PRO A 29 16.19 18.49 -14.47
N ARG A 30 15.82 17.30 -14.92
CA ARG A 30 15.30 16.19 -14.13
C ARG A 30 16.08 14.93 -14.42
N ALA A 31 16.01 13.98 -13.49
CA ALA A 31 16.52 12.63 -13.67
C ALA A 31 15.42 11.62 -13.34
N SER A 32 15.33 10.55 -14.11
CA SER A 32 14.51 9.37 -13.80
C SER A 32 15.38 8.12 -13.69
N LEU A 33 14.95 7.22 -12.82
CA LEU A 33 15.52 5.89 -12.68
C LEU A 33 14.44 4.87 -13.01
N GLU A 34 14.76 3.92 -13.87
CA GLU A 34 13.90 2.81 -14.23
C GLU A 34 14.49 1.53 -13.64
N VAL A 35 13.64 0.67 -13.07
CA VAL A 35 14.05 -0.62 -12.51
C VAL A 35 13.33 -1.72 -13.27
N LYS A 36 14.10 -2.57 -13.94
CA LYS A 36 13.58 -3.79 -14.55
C LYS A 36 13.40 -4.84 -13.46
N VAL A 37 12.15 -5.04 -13.06
CA VAL A 37 11.80 -5.85 -11.91
C VAL A 37 11.84 -7.34 -12.24
N GLN A 38 12.53 -8.11 -11.40
CA GLN A 38 12.54 -9.57 -11.45
C GLN A 38 11.64 -10.16 -10.36
N THR A 39 11.56 -9.52 -9.20
CA THR A 39 10.75 -9.99 -8.07
C THR A 39 10.20 -8.83 -7.26
N ILE A 40 8.92 -8.94 -6.88
CA ILE A 40 8.27 -8.05 -5.90
C ILE A 40 7.85 -8.90 -4.70
N ARG A 41 8.21 -8.45 -3.50
CA ARG A 41 7.71 -9.02 -2.25
C ARG A 41 6.84 -8.01 -1.56
N LEU A 42 5.59 -8.38 -1.28
CA LEU A 42 4.67 -7.57 -0.51
C LEU A 42 5.00 -7.76 0.97
N LEU A 43 5.30 -6.68 1.67
CA LEU A 43 5.65 -6.73 3.10
C LEU A 43 4.44 -6.64 4.02
N GLY A 44 3.24 -6.51 3.45
CA GLY A 44 2.02 -6.19 4.19
C GLY A 44 2.04 -4.76 4.73
N GLY A 45 0.93 -4.34 5.32
CA GLY A 45 0.80 -3.04 5.95
C GLY A 45 -0.44 -3.07 6.82
N LYS A 46 -0.26 -2.87 8.13
CA LYS A 46 -1.32 -2.87 9.14
C LYS A 46 -2.49 -2.05 8.60
N GLN A 47 -3.62 -2.71 8.37
CA GLN A 47 -4.88 -2.00 8.21
C GLN A 47 -5.21 -1.42 9.59
N GLN A 48 -4.75 -0.20 9.88
CA GLN A 48 -5.37 0.58 10.96
C GLN A 48 -6.67 1.15 10.40
N HIS A 49 -7.61 0.27 10.10
CA HIS A 49 -9.04 0.57 10.05
C HIS A 49 -9.74 -0.56 10.79
N GLY A 50 -9.37 -0.71 12.06
CA GLY A 50 -10.26 -1.29 13.05
C GLY A 50 -11.08 -0.14 13.58
N ASP A 51 -12.29 0.02 13.07
CA ASP A 51 -13.36 0.61 13.87
C ASP A 51 -13.79 -0.51 14.85
N PRO A 52 -13.59 -0.38 16.17
CA PRO A 52 -13.81 -1.47 17.13
C PRO A 52 -15.24 -1.54 17.66
N THR A 53 -16.23 -1.03 16.92
CA THR A 53 -17.66 -1.05 17.29
C THR A 53 -18.43 -1.51 16.06
N ASP A 54 -19.03 -2.69 15.96
CA ASP A 54 -19.99 -3.29 16.88
C ASP A 54 -20.03 -4.80 16.67
N ASN A 55 -19.60 -5.57 17.67
CA ASN A 55 -20.03 -6.95 17.83
C ASN A 55 -20.55 -7.11 19.27
N VAL A 56 -21.55 -6.34 19.65
CA VAL A 56 -22.32 -6.67 20.85
C VAL A 56 -23.17 -7.88 20.48
N ASN A 57 -22.67 -9.08 20.79
CA ASN A 57 -23.51 -10.26 20.85
C ASN A 57 -24.40 -10.10 22.08
N VAL A 58 -25.55 -9.45 21.89
CA VAL A 58 -26.61 -9.42 22.90
C VAL A 58 -27.15 -10.83 22.97
N ASP A 59 -26.66 -11.58 23.97
CA ASP A 59 -27.25 -12.86 24.34
C ASP A 59 -28.74 -12.63 24.58
N SER A 60 -29.56 -13.18 23.69
CA SER A 60 -31.01 -12.98 23.66
C SER A 60 -31.72 -13.63 24.86
N SER A 61 -30.97 -14.25 25.76
CA SER A 61 -31.46 -14.91 26.96
C SER A 61 -31.48 -14.02 28.20
N GLU A 62 -30.93 -12.80 28.16
CA GLU A 62 -30.93 -11.92 29.33
C GLU A 62 -32.15 -10.98 29.33
N PRO A 63 -33.06 -11.08 30.32
CA PRO A 63 -34.23 -10.21 30.39
C PRO A 63 -33.81 -8.78 30.73
N ILE A 64 -34.29 -7.82 29.94
CA ILE A 64 -34.03 -6.40 30.17
C ILE A 64 -34.82 -5.95 31.42
N PRO A 65 -34.16 -5.42 32.47
CA PRO A 65 -34.87 -4.87 33.61
C PRO A 65 -35.61 -3.59 33.20
N PHE A 66 -36.87 -3.49 33.60
CA PHE A 66 -37.74 -2.31 33.47
C PHE A 66 -37.54 -1.31 34.62
#